data_AF-A0A0L6JR59-F1
#
_entry.id   AF-A0A0L6JR59-F1
#
_cell.length_a   1.000
_cell.length_b   1.000
_cell.length_c   1.000
_cell.angle_alpha   90.00
_cell.angle_beta   90.00
_cell.angle_gamma   90.00
#
_symmetry.space_group_name_H-M   'P 1'
#
loop_
_entity.id
_entity.type
_entity.pdbx_description
1 polymer ?
#
loop_
_entity_poly.entity_id
_entity_poly.type
_entity_poly.pdbx_seq_one_letter_code
_entity_poly.pdbx_strand_id
1 'polypeptide(L)'
;MIANNYYHNSINEADYYFVKQQCENTFKQNKFSEGDQNIKIRNIRKDFPILERKINGYNLVWLDNAATTQKPLCVTESLNRYYKEYNSNVHRGAHTLAKEATEEYESARKKVQKFIGSSSPEEIIFLRVQLKL
;
A
#
# COMPACT_ATOMS: atom_id res chain seq x y z
N MET A 1 24.23 -1.73 -0.86
CA MET A 1 25.53 -2.20 -0.33
C MET A 1 25.35 -2.58 1.13
N ILE A 2 25.79 -3.78 1.48
CA ILE A 2 25.57 -4.44 2.77
C ILE A 2 26.61 -3.95 3.78
N ALA A 3 26.21 -3.72 5.04
CA ALA A 3 27.14 -3.71 6.16
C ALA A 3 26.52 -4.49 7.34
N ASN A 4 27.12 -5.64 7.63
CA ASN A 4 26.94 -6.41 8.86
C ASN A 4 27.59 -5.66 10.03
N ASN A 5 26.93 -5.62 11.20
CA ASN A 5 27.61 -5.88 12.46
C ASN A 5 26.60 -6.22 13.56
N TYR A 6 26.95 -7.25 14.33
CA TYR A 6 26.20 -7.86 15.41
C TYR A 6 26.22 -6.98 16.66
N TYR A 7 25.08 -6.80 17.33
CA TYR A 7 25.02 -6.64 18.79
C TYR A 7 23.76 -7.27 19.38
N HIS A 8 23.98 -8.12 20.39
CA HIS A 8 23.01 -8.65 21.34
C HIS A 8 22.72 -7.59 22.42
N ASN A 9 21.44 -7.33 22.71
CA ASN A 9 20.82 -7.26 24.05
C ASN A 9 19.75 -6.17 24.22
N SER A 10 18.66 -6.63 24.86
CA SER A 10 17.69 -5.89 25.66
C SER A 10 17.08 -4.64 25.04
N ILE A 11 15.87 -4.81 24.53
CA ILE A 11 14.94 -3.76 24.10
C ILE A 11 14.81 -2.73 25.23
N ASN A 12 15.45 -1.58 25.08
CA ASN A 12 15.25 -0.39 25.90
C ASN A 12 14.62 0.68 25.01
N GLU A 13 13.79 1.56 25.60
CA GLU A 13 13.06 2.67 24.97
C GLU A 13 13.93 3.72 24.21
N ALA A 14 15.21 3.43 23.95
CA ALA A 14 16.20 4.31 23.37
C ALA A 14 16.62 3.99 21.91
N ASP A 15 16.02 3.00 21.25
CA ASP A 15 16.51 2.46 19.96
C ASP A 15 16.14 3.23 18.69
N TYR A 16 15.63 4.46 18.80
CA TYR A 16 15.47 5.35 17.65
C TYR A 16 16.58 6.40 17.65
N TYR A 17 17.62 6.19 16.82
CA TYR A 17 18.76 7.12 16.65
C TYR A 17 18.32 8.57 16.36
N PHE A 18 17.17 8.75 15.70
CA PHE A 18 16.66 10.05 15.28
C PHE A 18 15.74 10.74 16.31
N VAL A 19 15.37 10.09 17.42
CA VAL A 19 14.36 10.64 18.35
C VAL A 19 14.97 11.37 19.55
N LYS A 20 16.29 11.31 19.77
CA LYS A 20 16.84 11.72 21.06
C LYS A 20 16.98 13.23 21.34
N GLN A 21 16.52 14.17 20.51
CA GLN A 21 16.75 15.57 20.88
C GLN A 21 15.80 16.70 20.45
N GLN A 22 14.54 16.48 20.04
CA GLN A 22 13.61 17.61 19.84
C GLN A 22 12.11 17.40 20.17
N CYS A 23 11.69 16.29 20.79
CA CYS A 23 10.25 16.01 20.92
C CYS A 23 9.60 16.33 22.29
N GLU A 24 10.34 16.74 23.32
CA GLU A 24 9.73 16.89 24.65
C GLU A 24 8.92 18.18 24.81
N ASN A 25 9.16 19.22 23.99
CA ASN A 25 8.52 20.53 24.17
C ASN A 25 7.44 20.91 23.14
N THR A 26 7.27 20.13 22.07
CA THR A 26 6.32 20.50 20.98
C THR A 26 4.98 19.77 21.09
N PHE A 27 4.90 18.65 21.81
CA PHE A 27 3.68 17.82 21.88
C PHE A 27 2.60 18.30 22.86
N LYS A 28 2.87 19.33 23.68
CA LYS A 28 1.90 19.79 24.70
C LYS A 28 0.85 20.81 24.20
N GLN A 29 0.84 21.22 22.94
CA GLN A 29 -0.11 22.26 22.48
C GLN A 29 -0.95 21.98 21.24
N ASN A 30 -0.90 20.78 20.65
CA ASN A 30 -1.84 20.44 19.58
C ASN A 30 -2.85 19.41 20.07
N LYS A 31 -3.83 19.88 20.85
CA LYS A 31 -5.13 19.20 20.92
C LYS A 31 -5.77 19.31 19.54
N PHE A 32 -5.44 18.38 18.64
CA PHE A 32 -6.24 18.17 17.45
C PHE A 32 -7.64 17.81 17.94
N SER A 33 -8.60 18.67 17.59
CA SER A 33 -10.02 18.45 17.84
C SER A 33 -10.41 17.06 17.33
N GLU A 34 -10.95 16.23 18.21
CA GLU A 34 -11.61 14.96 17.89
C GLU A 34 -12.83 15.24 17.00
N GLY A 35 -12.57 15.41 15.71
CA GLY A 35 -13.58 15.57 14.66
C GLY A 35 -13.57 14.34 13.77
N ASP A 36 -14.53 13.47 14.03
CA ASP A 36 -15.06 12.38 13.22
C ASP A 36 -14.18 11.19 12.78
N GLN A 37 -14.68 10.02 13.20
CA GLN A 37 -14.30 8.64 12.89
C GLN A 37 -13.15 8.05 13.74
N ASN A 38 -13.53 7.05 14.53
CA ASN A 38 -12.68 6.20 15.36
C ASN A 38 -11.78 5.31 14.48
N ILE A 39 -10.87 5.92 13.72
CA ILE A 39 -9.95 5.23 12.81
C ILE A 39 -8.90 4.52 13.66
N LYS A 40 -9.10 3.21 13.85
CA LYS A 40 -8.14 2.35 14.54
C LYS A 40 -6.94 2.10 13.62
N ILE A 41 -5.94 2.98 13.67
CA ILE A 41 -4.69 2.90 12.87
C ILE A 41 -4.04 1.51 12.96
N ARG A 42 -4.08 0.88 14.14
CA ARG A 42 -3.56 -0.48 14.33
C ARG A 42 -4.24 -1.52 13.44
N ASN A 43 -5.52 -1.36 13.12
CA ASN A 43 -6.22 -2.28 12.22
C ASN A 43 -5.75 -2.08 10.78
N ILE A 44 -5.67 -0.82 10.31
CA ILE A 44 -5.17 -0.51 8.96
C ILE A 44 -3.76 -1.05 8.75
N ARG A 45 -2.88 -0.94 9.76
CA ARG A 45 -1.50 -1.46 9.65
C ARG A 45 -1.44 -2.97 9.40
N LYS A 46 -2.41 -3.75 9.90
CA LYS A 46 -2.45 -5.21 9.67
C LYS A 46 -2.72 -5.56 8.21
N ASP A 47 -3.37 -4.68 7.46
CA ASP A 47 -3.61 -4.88 6.04
C ASP A 47 -2.32 -4.77 5.21
N PHE A 48 -1.20 -4.31 5.79
CA PHE A 48 0.09 -4.17 5.12
C PHE A 48 1.16 -5.08 5.77
N PRO A 49 1.21 -6.38 5.41
CA PRO A 49 2.11 -7.34 6.04
C PRO A 49 3.60 -6.95 5.99
N ILE A 50 4.01 -6.21 4.97
CA ILE A 50 5.41 -5.76 4.84
C ILE A 50 5.86 -4.86 6.00
N LEU A 51 4.94 -4.15 6.66
CA LEU A 51 5.25 -3.27 7.78
C LEU A 51 5.61 -4.02 9.07
N GLU A 52 5.38 -5.34 9.12
CA GLU A 52 5.83 -6.20 10.22
C GLU A 52 7.29 -6.66 10.05
N ARG A 53 7.89 -6.45 8.87
CA ARG A 53 9.27 -6.84 8.61
C ARG A 53 10.24 -6.04 9.46
N LYS A 54 11.32 -6.71 9.85
CA LYS A 54 12.50 -6.07 10.43
C LYS A 54 13.56 -5.85 9.37
N ILE A 55 14.16 -4.65 9.36
CA ILE A 55 15.30 -4.29 8.53
C ILE A 55 16.46 -3.96 9.47
N ASN A 56 17.59 -4.65 9.31
CA ASN A 56 18.76 -4.53 10.17
C ASN A 56 18.45 -4.73 11.67
N GLY A 57 17.50 -5.62 11.98
CA GLY A 57 17.07 -5.89 13.37
C GLY A 57 16.00 -4.95 13.91
N TYR A 58 15.69 -3.84 13.23
CA TYR A 58 14.73 -2.83 13.67
C TYR A 58 13.40 -2.92 12.92
N ASN A 59 12.31 -2.45 13.54
CA ASN A 59 11.01 -2.39 12.90
C ASN A 59 11.03 -1.46 11.68
N LEU A 60 10.42 -1.88 10.57
CA LEU A 60 10.33 -1.06 9.36
C LEU A 60 9.51 0.22 9.61
N VAL A 61 10.15 1.37 9.38
CA VAL A 61 9.50 2.68 9.30
C VAL A 61 9.62 3.19 7.87
N TRP A 62 8.54 3.08 7.10
CA TRP A 62 8.51 3.47 5.68
C TRP A 62 8.02 4.92 5.52
N LEU A 63 8.94 5.86 5.30
CA LEU A 63 8.64 7.28 5.09
C LEU A 63 8.82 7.75 3.64
N ASP A 64 9.11 6.83 2.71
CA ASP A 64 9.29 7.11 1.28
C ASP A 64 8.02 6.83 0.46
N ASN A 65 6.85 7.21 1.00
CA ASN A 65 5.56 6.97 0.36
C ASN A 65 5.36 7.78 -0.94
N ALA A 66 6.07 8.90 -1.07
CA ALA A 66 6.02 9.76 -2.25
C ALA A 66 6.66 9.10 -3.47
N ALA A 67 7.74 8.31 -3.28
CA ALA A 67 8.33 7.53 -4.35
C ALA A 67 7.49 6.28 -4.66
N THR A 68 7.09 5.51 -3.64
CA THR A 68 6.20 4.36 -3.81
C THR A 68 5.48 3.97 -2.52
N THR A 69 4.25 3.49 -2.67
CA THR A 69 3.42 3.03 -1.57
C THR A 69 3.45 1.52 -1.42
N GLN A 70 3.49 1.06 -0.17
CA GLN A 70 3.26 -0.35 0.15
C GLN A 70 1.86 -0.79 -0.24
N LYS A 71 1.68 -2.07 -0.55
CA LYS A 71 0.40 -2.60 -1.03
C LYS A 71 -0.34 -3.33 0.10
N PRO A 72 -1.64 -3.07 0.29
CA PRO A 72 -2.43 -3.83 1.24
C PRO A 72 -2.71 -5.23 0.70
N LEU A 73 -3.05 -6.15 1.58
CA LEU A 73 -3.27 -7.57 1.29
C LEU A 73 -4.32 -7.77 0.17
N CYS A 74 -5.44 -7.04 0.24
CA CYS A 74 -6.52 -7.13 -0.75
C CYS A 74 -6.06 -6.86 -2.19
N VAL A 75 -5.07 -5.98 -2.39
CA VAL A 75 -4.49 -5.70 -3.72
C VAL A 75 -3.66 -6.88 -4.20
N THR A 76 -2.82 -7.44 -3.34
CA THR A 76 -1.97 -8.58 -3.69
C THR A 76 -2.79 -9.85 -3.94
N GLU A 77 -3.85 -10.05 -3.17
CA GLU A 77 -4.78 -11.18 -3.32
C GLU A 77 -5.59 -11.07 -4.60
N SER A 78 -6.09 -9.87 -4.95
CA SER A 78 -6.79 -9.65 -6.21
C SER A 78 -5.91 -9.98 -7.42
N LEU A 79 -4.64 -9.57 -7.39
CA LEU A 79 -3.68 -9.91 -8.45
C LEU A 79 -3.41 -11.42 -8.52
N ASN A 80 -3.20 -12.05 -7.37
CA ASN A 80 -2.99 -13.49 -7.27
C ASN A 80 -4.18 -14.28 -7.81
N ARG A 81 -5.40 -13.85 -7.46
CA ARG A 81 -6.64 -14.44 -7.93
C ARG A 81 -6.77 -14.35 -9.44
N TYR A 82 -6.54 -13.17 -10.02
CA TYR A 82 -6.55 -12.97 -11.48
C TYR A 82 -5.63 -13.96 -12.19
N TYR A 83 -4.38 -14.11 -11.73
CA TYR A 83 -3.42 -15.02 -12.36
C TYR A 83 -3.75 -16.50 -12.15
N LYS A 84 -4.43 -16.86 -11.07
CA LYS A 84 -4.79 -18.24 -10.76
C LYS A 84 -6.06 -18.72 -11.46
N GLU A 85 -7.07 -17.85 -11.58
CA GLU A 85 -8.42 -18.25 -11.95
C GLU A 85 -8.79 -17.88 -13.39
N TYR A 86 -8.47 -16.67 -13.85
CA TYR A 86 -9.02 -16.11 -15.10
C TYR A 86 -8.01 -15.28 -15.90
N ASN A 87 -6.75 -15.71 -15.92
CA ASN A 87 -5.73 -15.05 -16.74
C ASN A 87 -6.01 -15.26 -18.23
N SER A 88 -6.38 -14.19 -18.95
CA SER A 88 -6.62 -14.23 -20.38
C SER A 88 -6.46 -12.86 -21.03
N ASN A 89 -6.41 -12.83 -22.36
CA ASN A 89 -6.43 -11.58 -23.10
C ASN A 89 -7.82 -10.96 -23.05
N VAL A 90 -7.90 -9.78 -22.44
CA VAL A 90 -9.12 -8.95 -22.39
C VAL A 90 -9.55 -8.58 -23.81
N HIS A 91 -10.86 -8.64 -24.09
CA HIS A 91 -11.49 -8.33 -25.38
C HIS A 91 -11.07 -9.20 -26.57
N ARG A 92 -10.27 -10.26 -26.38
CA ARG A 92 -9.80 -11.15 -27.45
C ARG A 92 -10.02 -12.61 -27.09
N GLY A 93 -11.28 -13.04 -27.13
CA GLY A 93 -11.64 -14.46 -27.05
C GLY A 93 -13.14 -14.67 -26.91
N ALA A 94 -13.66 -15.71 -27.59
CA ALA A 94 -15.03 -16.19 -27.41
C ALA A 94 -15.17 -17.19 -26.24
N HIS A 95 -14.08 -17.43 -25.51
CA HIS A 95 -13.98 -18.44 -24.46
C HIS A 95 -14.19 -17.84 -23.07
N THR A 96 -14.59 -18.67 -22.11
CA THR A 96 -15.02 -18.26 -20.76
C THR A 96 -14.01 -17.37 -20.04
N LEU A 97 -12.73 -17.74 -20.01
CA LEU A 97 -11.69 -16.96 -19.31
C LEU A 97 -11.50 -15.56 -19.90
N ALA A 98 -11.65 -15.41 -21.22
CA ALA A 98 -11.55 -14.11 -21.87
C ALA A 98 -12.72 -13.20 -21.48
N LYS A 99 -13.92 -13.78 -21.32
CA LYS A 99 -15.10 -13.06 -20.84
C LYS A 99 -14.92 -12.62 -19.39
N GLU A 100 -14.52 -13.54 -18.50
CA GLU A 100 -14.29 -13.23 -17.07
C GLU A 100 -13.20 -12.16 -16.88
N ALA A 101 -12.08 -12.29 -17.58
CA ALA A 101 -11.01 -11.27 -17.56
C ALA A 101 -11.51 -9.91 -18.04
N THR A 102 -12.36 -9.88 -19.08
CA THR A 102 -12.94 -8.65 -19.62
C THR A 102 -13.92 -8.00 -18.64
N GLU A 103 -14.77 -8.79 -17.99
CA GLU A 103 -15.72 -8.30 -17.00
C GLU A 103 -15.02 -7.67 -15.78
N GLU A 104 -13.97 -8.32 -15.25
CA GLU A 104 -13.20 -7.77 -14.13
C GLU A 104 -12.42 -6.51 -14.52
N TYR A 105 -11.86 -6.47 -15.74
CA TYR A 105 -11.16 -5.28 -16.25
C TYR A 105 -12.10 -4.07 -16.40
N GLU A 106 -13.28 -4.26 -16.98
CA GLU A 106 -14.28 -3.20 -17.13
C GLU A 106 -14.93 -2.81 -15.78
N SER A 107 -15.03 -3.75 -14.84
CA SER A 107 -15.41 -3.46 -13.45
C SER A 107 -14.39 -2.53 -12.78
N ALA A 108 -13.09 -2.78 -12.97
CA ALA A 108 -12.04 -1.89 -12.48
C ALA A 108 -12.12 -0.50 -13.11
N ARG A 109 -12.39 -0.39 -14.42
CA ARG A 109 -12.60 0.89 -15.11
C ARG A 109 -13.72 1.71 -14.49
N LYS A 110 -14.87 1.09 -14.20
CA LYS A 110 -16.00 1.74 -13.52
C LYS A 110 -15.67 2.18 -12.09
N LYS A 111 -14.85 1.41 -11.36
CA LYS A 111 -14.39 1.80 -10.02
C LYS A 111 -13.50 3.05 -10.08
N VAL A 112 -12.58 3.11 -11.05
CA VAL A 112 -11.72 4.29 -11.26
C VAL A 112 -12.55 5.50 -11.68
N GLN A 113 -13.49 5.32 -12.61
CA GLN A 113 -14.42 6.37 -13.04
C GLN A 113 -15.14 7.01 -11.84
N LYS A 114 -15.71 6.18 -10.95
CA LYS A 114 -16.36 6.68 -9.72
C LYS A 114 -15.38 7.34 -8.76
N PHE A 115 -14.17 6.80 -8.63
CA PHE A 115 -13.15 7.33 -7.72
C PHE A 115 -12.68 8.73 -8.11
N ILE A 116 -12.53 9.01 -9.41
CA ILE A 116 -12.09 10.33 -9.90
C ILE A 116 -13.26 11.24 -10.32
N GLY A 117 -14.50 10.74 -10.31
CA GLY A 117 -15.70 11.51 -10.64
C GLY A 117 -15.91 11.79 -12.13
N SER A 118 -15.45 10.91 -13.02
CA SER A 118 -15.66 11.04 -14.48
C SER A 118 -17.08 10.66 -14.91
N SER A 119 -17.55 11.24 -16.02
CA SER A 119 -18.95 11.07 -16.49
C SER A 119 -19.19 9.70 -17.10
N SER A 120 -18.19 9.12 -17.75
CA SER A 120 -18.30 7.83 -18.44
C SER A 120 -17.03 6.99 -18.28
N PRO A 121 -17.15 5.65 -18.16
CA PRO A 121 -15.98 4.78 -18.04
C PRO A 121 -15.08 4.83 -19.28
N GLU A 122 -15.62 5.14 -20.46
CA GLU A 122 -14.88 5.27 -21.72
C GLU A 122 -13.86 6.42 -21.69
N GLU A 123 -14.01 7.40 -20.79
CA GLU A 123 -13.04 8.48 -20.57
C GLU A 123 -11.78 8.01 -19.82
N ILE A 124 -11.82 6.83 -19.20
CA ILE A 124 -10.71 6.28 -18.42
C ILE A 124 -9.77 5.53 -19.35
N ILE A 125 -8.52 5.98 -19.49
CA ILE A 125 -7.50 5.31 -20.30
C ILE A 125 -6.43 4.72 -19.38
N PHE A 126 -6.28 3.40 -19.37
CA PHE A 126 -5.22 2.74 -18.62
C PHE A 126 -3.88 2.84 -19.35
N LEU A 127 -2.87 3.36 -18.67
CA LEU A 127 -1.51 3.50 -19.17
C LEU A 127 -0.54 2.75 -18.26
N ARG A 128 0.55 2.26 -18.85
CA ARG A 128 1.69 1.78 -18.07
C ARG A 128 2.62 2.95 -17.79
N VAL A 129 2.81 3.28 -16.52
CA VAL A 129 3.87 4.20 -16.12
C VAL A 129 5.16 3.38 -15.99
N GLN A 130 6.12 3.64 -16.88
CA GLN A 130 7.46 3.08 -16.76
C GLN A 130 8.42 4.15 -16.27
N LEU A 131 8.79 4.05 -15.00
CA LEU A 131 9.91 4.82 -14.45
C LEU A 131 11.19 4.13 -14.91
N LYS A 132 11.99 4.80 -15.75
CA LYS A 132 13.38 4.42 -15.96
C LYS A 132 14.13 4.79 -14.68
N LEU A 133 14.59 3.77 -13.96
CA LEU A 133 15.62 3.89 -12.93
C LEU A 133 16.99 3.90 -13.61
#